data_AF-A0A0V8RUE2-F1
#
_entry.id   AF-A0A0V8RUE2-F1
#
_cell.length_a   1.000
_cell.length_b   1.000
_cell.length_c   1.000
_cell.angle_alpha   90.00
_cell.angle_beta   90.00
_cell.angle_gamma   90.00
#
_symmetry.space_group_name_H-M   'P 1'
#
loop_
_entity.id
_entity.type
_entity.pdbx_description
1 polymer ?
#
loop_
_entity_poly.entity_id
_entity_poly.type
_entity_poly.pdbx_seq_one_letter_code
_entity_poly.pdbx_strand_id
1 'polypeptide(L)'
;MRRGHLSRLKELVQQGPADVIIGKNGLSEGVLGEIDRRLKEKSIVKVKALKSAIKVTGLDRRELARRVAERLGARLLDVRGRTFVLYRPEPRRERPEANVRNKIRSSRERGAVGRRTVWSQR
;
A
#
# COMPACT_ATOMS: atom_id res chain seq x y z
N MET A 1 13.37 -7.84 -12.34
CA MET A 1 12.12 -8.54 -12.75
C MET A 1 12.06 -8.63 -14.28
N ARG A 2 11.89 -9.83 -14.86
CA ARG A 2 11.79 -10.01 -16.33
C ARG A 2 10.42 -9.55 -16.84
N ARG A 3 10.36 -8.79 -17.95
CA ARG A 3 9.12 -8.24 -18.55
C ARG A 3 8.00 -9.27 -18.73
N GLY A 4 8.33 -10.54 -19.03
CA GLY A 4 7.35 -11.61 -19.22
C GLY A 4 6.55 -11.97 -17.96
N HIS A 5 7.13 -11.84 -16.77
CA HIS A 5 6.45 -12.20 -15.51
C HIS A 5 5.29 -11.24 -15.19
N LEU A 6 5.50 -9.94 -15.39
CA LEU A 6 4.44 -8.93 -15.21
C LEU A 6 3.29 -9.12 -16.20
N SER A 7 3.59 -9.51 -17.44
CA SER A 7 2.55 -9.74 -18.45
C SER A 7 1.62 -10.88 -18.06
N ARG A 8 2.15 -11.97 -17.50
CA ARG A 8 1.36 -13.11 -17.02
C ARG A 8 0.49 -12.73 -15.83
N LEU A 9 1.06 -12.06 -14.82
CA LEU A 9 0.31 -11.58 -13.65
C LEU A 9 -0.80 -10.61 -14.04
N LYS A 10 -0.51 -9.69 -14.96
CA LYS A 10 -1.49 -8.75 -15.51
C LYS A 10 -2.67 -9.51 -16.12
N GLU A 11 -2.41 -10.54 -16.92
CA GLU A 11 -3.48 -11.29 -17.60
C GLU A 11 -4.35 -12.07 -16.58
N LEU A 12 -3.75 -12.68 -15.57
CA LEU A 12 -4.46 -13.36 -14.47
C LEU A 12 -5.37 -12.38 -13.71
N VAL A 13 -4.82 -11.24 -13.31
CA VAL A 13 -5.57 -10.19 -12.61
C VAL A 13 -6.68 -9.62 -13.49
N GLN A 14 -6.44 -9.50 -14.80
CA GLN A 14 -7.44 -9.01 -15.73
C GLN A 14 -8.65 -9.92 -15.84
N GLN A 15 -8.47 -11.24 -15.83
CA GLN A 15 -9.58 -12.20 -15.89
C GLN A 15 -10.32 -12.32 -14.55
N GLY A 16 -9.68 -11.96 -13.43
CA GLY A 16 -10.28 -12.00 -12.10
C GLY A 16 -11.28 -10.87 -11.78
N PRO A 17 -11.90 -10.92 -10.58
CA PRO A 17 -12.76 -9.85 -10.09
C PRO A 17 -11.96 -8.56 -9.82
N ALA A 18 -12.67 -7.43 -9.68
CA ALA A 18 -12.03 -6.19 -9.25
C ALA A 18 -11.79 -6.21 -7.74
N ASP A 19 -10.60 -5.81 -7.30
CA ASP A 19 -10.25 -5.68 -5.90
C ASP A 19 -10.92 -4.46 -5.26
N VAL A 20 -11.06 -3.37 -6.02
CA VAL A 20 -11.66 -2.12 -5.57
C VAL A 20 -12.63 -1.59 -6.62
N ILE A 21 -13.77 -1.07 -6.17
CA ILE A 21 -14.79 -0.45 -7.02
C ILE A 21 -14.93 1.03 -6.65
N ILE A 22 -14.69 1.92 -7.60
CA ILE A 22 -14.90 3.36 -7.46
C ILE A 22 -16.36 3.67 -7.79
N GLY A 23 -17.11 4.05 -6.76
CA GLY A 23 -18.56 4.28 -6.82
C GLY A 23 -18.96 5.73 -7.08
N LYS A 24 -20.10 6.14 -6.51
CA LYS A 24 -20.66 7.50 -6.68
C LYS A 24 -19.80 8.59 -6.03
N ASN A 25 -19.04 8.26 -5.00
CA ASN A 25 -18.15 9.19 -4.29
C ASN A 25 -16.86 9.52 -5.07
N GLY A 26 -16.65 8.91 -6.25
CA GLY A 26 -15.49 9.19 -7.09
C GLY A 26 -14.16 8.87 -6.40
N LEU A 27 -13.14 9.70 -6.68
CA LEU A 27 -11.81 9.61 -6.09
C LEU A 27 -11.75 10.31 -4.73
N SER A 28 -12.32 9.69 -3.70
CA SER A 28 -12.13 10.14 -2.32
C SER A 28 -10.83 9.60 -1.73
N GLU A 29 -10.32 10.26 -0.69
CA GLU A 29 -9.14 9.81 0.05
C GLU A 29 -9.32 8.40 0.65
N GLY A 30 -10.55 8.04 1.06
CA GLY A 30 -10.85 6.69 1.53
C GLY A 30 -10.69 5.62 0.44
N VAL A 31 -11.10 5.92 -0.80
CA VAL A 31 -10.91 5.02 -1.95
C VAL A 31 -9.43 4.91 -2.28
N LEU A 32 -8.70 6.02 -2.28
CA LEU A 32 -7.25 6.01 -2.52
C LEU A 32 -6.51 5.21 -1.44
N GLY A 33 -6.87 5.38 -0.17
CA GLY A 33 -6.31 4.62 0.95
C GLY A 33 -6.57 3.11 0.86
N GLU A 34 -7.77 2.70 0.44
CA GLU A 34 -8.06 1.28 0.21
C GLU A 34 -7.25 0.72 -0.96
N ILE A 35 -7.13 1.45 -2.07
CA ILE A 35 -6.28 1.03 -3.20
C ILE A 35 -4.81 0.93 -2.76
N ASP A 36 -4.32 1.89 -1.97
CA ASP A 36 -2.96 1.88 -1.41
C ASP A 36 -2.70 0.64 -0.54
N ARG A 37 -3.65 0.32 0.36
CA ARG A 37 -3.58 -0.86 1.23
C ARG A 37 -3.51 -2.15 0.41
N ARG A 38 -4.38 -2.29 -0.60
CA ARG A 38 -4.39 -3.47 -1.49
C ARG A 38 -3.11 -3.58 -2.32
N LEU A 39 -2.57 -2.46 -2.77
CA LEU A 39 -1.27 -2.41 -3.46
C LEU A 39 -0.13 -2.88 -2.56
N LYS A 40 -0.15 -2.56 -1.25
CA LYS A 40 0.83 -3.07 -0.28
C LYS A 40 0.70 -4.58 -0.05
N GLU A 41 -0.52 -5.10 -0.02
CA GLU A 41 -0.78 -6.53 0.23
C GLU A 41 -0.46 -7.43 -0.97
N LYS A 42 -0.83 -7.00 -2.18
CA LYS A 42 -0.80 -7.85 -3.38
C LYS A 42 0.22 -7.43 -4.43
N SER A 43 0.82 -6.25 -4.30
CA SER A 43 1.67 -5.58 -5.31
C SER A 43 0.97 -5.27 -6.65
N ILE A 44 -0.12 -5.94 -7.00
CA ILE A 44 -0.92 -5.74 -8.22
C ILE A 44 -2.40 -5.75 -7.85
N VAL A 45 -3.17 -4.81 -8.40
CA VAL A 45 -4.61 -4.67 -8.10
C VAL A 45 -5.39 -4.28 -9.35
N LYS A 46 -6.61 -4.81 -9.47
CA LYS A 46 -7.59 -4.42 -10.49
C LYS A 46 -8.64 -3.51 -9.88
N VAL A 47 -8.79 -2.31 -10.44
CA VAL A 47 -9.76 -1.32 -9.98
C VAL A 47 -10.84 -1.14 -11.03
N LYS A 48 -12.10 -1.10 -10.61
CA LYS A 48 -13.27 -0.86 -11.48
C LYS A 48 -13.85 0.52 -11.20
N ALA A 49 -13.89 1.37 -12.21
CA ALA A 49 -14.59 2.66 -12.14
C ALA A 49 -16.03 2.50 -12.62
N LEU A 50 -17.02 2.81 -11.77
CA LEU A 50 -18.42 2.84 -12.21
C LEU A 50 -18.66 4.06 -13.12
N LYS A 51 -19.74 4.00 -13.92
CA LYS A 51 -20.15 5.14 -14.76
C LYS A 51 -20.37 6.41 -13.93
N SER A 52 -20.88 6.27 -12.70
CA SER A 52 -21.05 7.37 -11.77
C SER A 52 -19.74 8.04 -11.38
N ALA A 53 -18.66 7.27 -11.19
CA ALA A 53 -17.35 7.82 -10.86
C ALA A 53 -16.81 8.68 -12.01
N ILE A 54 -16.97 8.21 -13.24
CA ILE A 54 -16.58 8.95 -14.46
C ILE A 54 -17.39 10.25 -14.56
N LYS A 55 -18.72 10.19 -14.33
CA LYS A 55 -19.60 11.36 -14.37
C LYS A 55 -19.25 12.41 -13.31
N VAL A 56 -18.96 11.97 -12.08
CA VAL A 56 -18.66 12.86 -10.95
C VAL A 56 -17.28 13.50 -11.08
N THR A 57 -16.29 12.74 -11.57
CA THR A 57 -14.93 13.27 -11.75
C THR A 57 -14.79 14.10 -13.03
N GLY A 58 -15.65 13.88 -14.03
CA GLY A 58 -15.52 14.52 -15.35
C GLY A 58 -14.32 14.03 -16.16
N LEU A 59 -13.62 12.99 -15.68
CA LEU A 59 -12.39 12.47 -16.29
C LEU A 59 -12.71 11.24 -17.13
N ASP A 60 -12.05 11.11 -18.28
CA ASP A 60 -12.04 9.83 -19.00
C ASP A 60 -11.36 8.74 -18.15
N ARG A 61 -11.72 7.49 -18.39
CA ARG A 61 -11.19 6.32 -17.66
C ARG A 61 -9.67 6.24 -17.67
N ARG A 62 -9.02 6.62 -18.78
CA ARG A 62 -7.54 6.60 -18.88
C ARG A 62 -6.94 7.68 -17.99
N GLU A 63 -7.54 8.85 -17.98
CA GLU A 63 -7.10 9.99 -17.18
C GLU A 63 -7.31 9.72 -15.68
N LEU A 64 -8.46 9.14 -15.32
CA LEU A 64 -8.74 8.66 -13.97
C LEU A 64 -7.67 7.66 -13.52
N ALA A 65 -7.38 6.66 -14.34
CA ALA A 65 -6.39 5.63 -14.03
C ALA A 65 -4.98 6.22 -13.86
N ARG A 66 -4.60 7.19 -14.71
CA ARG A 66 -3.33 7.93 -14.59
C ARG A 66 -3.25 8.70 -13.28
N ARG A 67 -4.27 9.50 -12.96
CA ARG A 67 -4.30 10.27 -11.71
C ARG A 67 -4.21 9.39 -10.47
N VAL A 68 -4.88 8.25 -10.47
CA VAL A 68 -4.78 7.28 -9.36
C VAL A 68 -3.37 6.71 -9.28
N ALA A 69 -2.78 6.33 -10.42
CA ALA A 69 -1.42 5.80 -10.48
C ALA A 69 -0.40 6.82 -9.95
N GLU A 70 -0.48 8.08 -10.40
CA GLU A 70 0.37 9.18 -9.96
C GLU A 70 0.24 9.45 -8.46
N ARG A 71 -0.99 9.59 -7.95
CA ARG A 71 -1.25 9.83 -6.52
C ARG A 71 -0.71 8.72 -5.61
N LEU A 72 -0.71 7.48 -6.08
CA LEU A 72 -0.28 6.32 -5.30
C LEU A 72 1.17 5.88 -5.56
N GLY A 73 1.89 6.59 -6.45
CA GLY A 73 3.22 6.17 -6.89
C GLY A 73 3.23 4.76 -7.50
N ALA A 74 2.13 4.38 -8.17
CA ALA A 74 1.95 3.08 -8.77
C ALA A 74 2.12 3.16 -10.30
N ARG A 75 2.45 2.03 -10.92
CA ARG A 75 2.55 1.90 -12.36
C ARG A 75 1.22 1.41 -12.94
N LEU A 76 0.67 2.15 -13.89
CA LEU A 76 -0.47 1.72 -14.69
C LEU A 76 -0.04 0.66 -15.71
N LEU A 77 -0.60 -0.54 -15.61
CA LEU A 77 -0.26 -1.65 -16.52
C LEU A 77 -1.21 -1.78 -17.69
N ASP A 78 -2.50 -1.57 -17.46
CA ASP A 78 -3.54 -1.74 -18.48
C ASP A 78 -4.81 -0.97 -18.12
N VAL A 79 -5.57 -0.61 -19.16
CA VAL A 79 -6.91 -0.01 -19.03
C VAL A 79 -7.83 -0.73 -20.02
N ARG A 80 -8.74 -1.56 -19.49
CA ARG A 80 -9.69 -2.36 -20.28
C ARG A 80 -11.11 -2.07 -19.84
N GLY A 81 -11.94 -1.61 -20.77
CA GLY A 81 -13.33 -1.25 -20.49
C GLY A 81 -13.43 -0.14 -19.43
N ARG A 82 -14.02 -0.47 -18.28
CA ARG A 82 -14.13 0.43 -17.11
C ARG A 82 -13.22 0.00 -15.96
N THR A 83 -12.24 -0.85 -16.25
CA THR A 83 -11.30 -1.37 -15.26
C THR A 83 -9.88 -1.01 -15.66
N PHE A 84 -9.01 -0.86 -14.66
CA PHE A 84 -7.60 -0.63 -14.87
C PHE A 84 -6.77 -1.41 -13.85
N VAL A 85 -5.55 -1.76 -14.23
CA VAL A 85 -4.65 -2.56 -13.41
C VAL A 85 -3.47 -1.70 -12.98
N LEU A 86 -3.25 -1.63 -11.67
CA LEU A 86 -2.13 -0.94 -11.06
C LEU A 86 -1.14 -1.94 -10.49
N TYR A 87 0.14 -1.59 -10.56
CA TYR A 87 1.22 -2.37 -10.00
C TYR A 87 2.17 -1.47 -9.24
N ARG A 88 2.52 -1.86 -8.01
CA ARG A 88 3.58 -1.23 -7.23
C ARG A 88 4.41 -2.34 -6.61
N PRO A 89 5.72 -2.43 -6.91
CA PRO A 89 6.57 -3.38 -6.22
C PRO A 89 6.55 -3.03 -4.74
N GLU A 90 6.29 -4.02 -3.89
CA GLU A 90 6.39 -3.80 -2.46
C GLU A 90 7.83 -3.36 -2.14
N PRO A 91 8.03 -2.22 -1.44
CA PRO A 91 9.36 -1.92 -0.92
C PRO A 91 9.68 -3.09 0.00
N ARG A 92 10.75 -3.83 -0.32
CA ARG A 92 11.22 -4.99 0.43
C ARG A 92 11.08 -4.67 1.91
N ARG A 93 10.02 -5.19 2.57
CA ARG A 93 9.76 -4.88 3.97
C ARG A 93 11.04 -5.24 4.69
N GLU A 94 11.72 -4.26 5.27
CA GLU A 94 12.72 -4.55 6.27
C GLU A 94 11.99 -5.38 7.31
N ARG A 95 12.33 -6.68 7.36
CA ARG A 95 11.69 -7.62 8.26
C ARG A 95 11.71 -6.97 9.65
N PRO A 96 10.58 -6.90 10.38
CA PRO A 96 10.54 -6.29 11.71
C PRO A 96 11.42 -7.01 12.76
N GLU A 97 12.22 -7.99 12.36
CA GLU A 97 13.04 -8.87 13.18
C GLU A 97 14.18 -8.14 13.93
N ALA A 98 14.62 -6.96 13.47
CA ALA A 98 15.76 -6.28 14.09
C ALA A 98 15.41 -5.36 15.28
N ASN A 99 14.18 -4.83 15.39
CA ASN A 99 13.88 -3.77 16.35
C ASN A 99 13.25 -4.26 17.68
N VAL A 100 12.76 -5.50 17.74
CA VAL A 100 12.23 -6.10 18.98
C VAL A 100 13.36 -6.37 19.98
N ARG A 101 14.53 -6.82 19.50
CA ARG A 101 15.69 -7.15 20.35
C ARG A 101 16.28 -5.91 21.04
N ASN A 102 16.33 -4.77 20.34
CA ASN A 102 16.86 -3.53 20.91
C ASN A 102 15.95 -2.94 22.00
N LYS A 103 14.63 -3.13 21.89
CA LYS A 103 13.67 -2.62 22.90
C LYS A 103 13.70 -3.41 24.21
N ILE A 104 14.03 -4.70 24.16
CA ILE A 104 14.18 -5.54 25.37
C ILE A 104 15.48 -5.23 26.11
N ARG A 105 16.56 -4.93 25.37
CA ARG A 105 17.88 -4.63 25.94
C ARG A 105 17.90 -3.27 26.67
N SER A 106 17.31 -2.22 26.08
CA SER A 106 17.30 -0.88 26.71
C SER A 106 16.34 -0.74 27.90
N SER A 107 15.35 -1.64 28.04
CA SER A 107 14.53 -1.72 29.26
C SER A 107 15.24 -2.43 30.42
N ARG A 108 16.24 -3.28 30.16
CA ARG A 108 17.08 -3.89 31.21
C ARG A 108 18.18 -2.94 31.71
N GLU A 109 18.72 -2.10 30.82
CA GLU A 109 19.81 -1.16 31.15
C GLU A 109 19.33 0.07 31.93
N ARG A 110 18.04 0.41 31.89
CA ARG A 110 17.44 1.48 32.71
C ARG A 110 17.17 1.08 34.18
N GLY A 111 17.37 -0.19 34.54
CA GLY A 111 17.18 -0.68 35.92
C GLY A 111 18.45 -0.80 36.76
N ALA A 112 19.62 -0.49 36.21
CA ALA A 112 20.91 -0.74 36.85
C ALA A 112 21.77 0.53 37.00
N VAL A 113 21.19 1.62 37.50
CA VAL A 113 21.97 2.75 38.04
C VAL A 113 21.30 3.23 39.32
N GLY A 114 21.98 3.00 40.45
CA GLY A 114 21.84 3.87 41.63
C GLY A 114 21.01 3.33 42.80
N ARG A 115 21.53 2.36 43.55
CA ARG A 115 21.41 2.38 45.02
C ARG A 115 22.78 2.26 45.67
N ARG A 116 23.49 3.39 45.72
CA ARG A 116 24.50 3.66 46.75
C ARG A 116 23.74 4.16 47.97
N THR A 117 23.51 3.32 48.97
CA THR A 117 23.28 3.79 50.33
C THR A 117 24.62 3.68 51.06
N VAL A 118 25.22 4.86 51.23
CA VAL A 118 26.36 5.12 52.10
C VAL A 118 25.92 4.83 53.53
N TRP A 119 26.57 3.88 54.19
CA TRP A 119 26.56 3.81 55.64
C TRP A 119 27.57 4.82 56.18
N SER A 120 27.11 5.80 56.95
CA SER A 120 27.94 6.74 57.69
C SER A 120 27.43 6.85 59.13
N GLN A 121 28.22 6.26 60.03
CA GLN A 121 28.48 6.63 61.43
C GLN A 121 27.32 7.19 62.28
N ARG A 122 26.92 6.41 63.28
CA ARG A 122 26.90 6.87 64.68
C ARG A 122 27.16 5.67 65.60
#